data_AF-A0A816APA9-F1
#
_entry.id   AF-A0A816APA9-F1
#
_cell.length_a   1.000
_cell.length_b   1.000
_cell.length_c   1.000
_cell.angle_alpha   90.00
_cell.angle_beta   90.00
_cell.angle_gamma   90.00
#
_symmetry.space_group_name_H-M   'P 1'
#
loop_
_entity.id
_entity.type
_entity.pdbx_description
1 polymer ?
#
loop_
_entity_poly.entity_id
_entity_poly.type
_entity_poly.pdbx_seq_one_letter_code
_entity_poly.pdbx_strand_id
1 'polypeptide(L)'
;MTNLYSLTIGEWNSSIVQEIPFYIKNKLIRQLDLQSSHYPSRDRCFNQQQCIEFLTSTFDSQCQVLSIVLDHRKHIFDLIEHMPNLCTLKVECELDQSNNDRPNMNELVQWMVSHFSPFFVEDISRSEIIRLWIR
;
A
#
# COMPACT_ATOMS: atom_id res chain seq x y z
N MET A 1 -2.77 3.69 26.21
CA MET A 1 -2.06 3.69 24.92
C MET A 1 -2.63 4.79 24.05
N THR A 2 -1.80 5.65 23.48
CA THR A 2 -2.23 6.77 22.64
C THR A 2 -2.29 6.29 21.19
N ASN A 3 -3.48 6.23 20.59
CA ASN A 3 -3.64 5.75 19.21
C ASN A 3 -3.34 6.88 18.22
N LEU A 4 -2.66 6.57 17.12
CA LEU A 4 -2.55 7.47 15.98
C LEU A 4 -3.55 7.00 14.91
N TYR A 5 -4.55 7.82 14.63
CA TYR A 5 -5.61 7.40 13.69
C TYR A 5 -5.08 7.28 12.27
N SER A 6 -4.26 8.24 11.83
CA SER A 6 -3.67 8.25 10.49
C SER A 6 -2.26 8.82 10.55
N LEU A 7 -1.36 8.27 9.73
CA LEU A 7 -0.05 8.80 9.41
C LEU A 7 0.07 8.92 7.90
N THR A 8 0.50 10.07 7.40
CA THR A 8 0.79 10.28 5.98
C THR A 8 2.28 10.53 5.83
N ILE A 9 2.92 9.76 4.95
CA ILE A 9 4.34 9.89 4.63
C ILE A 9 4.43 10.29 3.17
N GLY A 10 4.81 11.55 2.93
CA GLY A 10 4.83 12.11 1.58
C GLY A 10 5.99 11.63 0.69
N GLU A 11 7.09 11.18 1.30
CA GLU A 11 8.25 10.61 0.60
C GLU A 11 8.72 9.41 1.41
N TRP A 12 8.95 8.27 0.77
CA TRP A 12 9.55 7.12 1.43
C TRP A 12 11.02 7.03 1.05
N ASN A 13 11.89 7.09 2.05
CA ASN A 13 13.29 6.73 1.92
C ASN A 13 13.68 5.90 3.15
N SER A 14 14.72 5.09 3.03
CA SER A 14 15.19 4.21 4.10
C SER A 14 15.58 4.96 5.39
N SER A 15 15.91 6.25 5.29
CA SER A 15 16.22 7.12 6.42
C SER A 15 14.98 7.57 7.19
N ILE A 16 13.81 7.71 6.54
CA ILE A 16 12.57 8.20 7.17
C ILE A 16 12.09 7.27 8.27
N VAL A 17 12.26 5.95 8.10
CA VAL A 17 11.95 4.98 9.18
C VAL A 17 12.78 5.28 10.43
N GLN A 18 14.00 5.78 10.28
CA GLN A 18 14.85 6.17 11.41
C GLN A 18 14.42 7.52 12.00
N GLU A 19 14.04 8.47 11.15
CA GLU A 19 13.65 9.83 11.51
C GLU A 19 12.26 9.94 12.15
N ILE A 20 11.37 8.96 11.94
CA ILE A 20 10.04 8.98 12.57
C ILE A 20 10.22 8.96 14.10
N PRO A 21 9.67 9.96 14.81
CA PRO A 21 9.84 10.08 16.25
C PRO A 21 9.43 8.81 17.01
N PHE A 22 10.20 8.46 18.04
CA PHE A 22 9.95 7.27 18.87
C PHE A 22 8.53 7.23 19.45
N TYR A 23 7.95 8.39 19.76
CA TYR A 23 6.58 8.47 20.27
C TYR A 23 5.50 8.14 19.22
N ILE A 24 5.84 8.13 17.92
CA ILE A 24 4.97 7.67 16.82
C ILE A 24 5.17 6.17 16.62
N LYS A 25 6.42 5.68 16.67
CA LYS A 25 6.78 4.26 16.54
C LYS A 25 6.09 3.34 17.56
N ASN A 26 5.70 3.87 18.72
CA ASN A 26 5.02 3.11 19.77
C ASN A 26 3.49 3.29 19.77
N LYS A 27 2.90 3.94 18.76
CA LYS A 27 1.45 4.07 18.64
C LYS A 27 0.93 3.02 17.67
N LEU A 28 -0.25 2.48 17.97
CA LEU A 28 -1.03 1.78 16.96
C LEU A 28 -1.43 2.79 15.88
N ILE A 29 -0.96 2.57 14.66
CA ILE A 29 -1.27 3.38 13.49
C ILE A 29 -2.40 2.67 12.75
N ARG A 30 -3.62 3.19 12.84
CA ARG A 30 -4.74 2.55 12.13
C ARG A 30 -4.63 2.67 10.63
N GLN A 31 -4.27 3.86 10.15
CA GLN A 31 -4.13 4.15 8.74
C GLN A 31 -2.75 4.70 8.41
N LEU A 32 -2.10 4.12 7.42
CA LEU A 32 -0.87 4.61 6.84
C LEU A 32 -1.12 4.97 5.38
N ASP A 33 -0.83 6.21 5.03
CA ASP A 33 -0.96 6.73 3.68
C ASP A 33 0.42 7.06 3.12
N LEU A 34 0.86 6.26 2.15
CA LEU A 34 2.11 6.42 1.41
C LEU A 34 1.84 7.00 0.01
N GLN A 35 0.59 7.27 -0.34
CA GLN A 35 0.21 7.94 -1.58
C GLN A 35 0.35 9.44 -1.36
N SER A 36 1.51 9.99 -1.73
CA SER A 36 1.78 11.42 -1.56
C SER A 36 0.80 12.27 -2.38
N SER A 37 -0.17 12.88 -1.70
CA SER A 37 -1.24 13.69 -2.31
C SER A 37 -0.77 15.04 -2.87
N HIS A 38 0.53 15.31 -2.94
CA HIS A 38 1.06 16.65 -3.25
C HIS A 38 1.83 16.78 -4.55
N TYR A 39 2.13 15.70 -5.27
CA TYR A 39 2.70 15.81 -6.60
C TYR A 39 2.18 14.70 -7.53
N PRO A 40 1.69 15.03 -8.74
CA PRO A 40 1.27 14.06 -9.74
C PRO A 40 2.46 13.37 -10.43
N SER A 41 3.59 13.20 -9.74
CA SER A 41 4.74 12.48 -10.27
C SER A 41 4.47 10.99 -10.14
N ARG A 42 4.14 10.36 -11.26
CA ARG A 42 4.02 8.91 -11.45
C ARG A 42 5.29 8.15 -11.00
N ASP A 43 6.41 8.84 -10.84
CA ASP A 43 7.71 8.31 -10.40
C ASP A 43 7.79 7.85 -8.92
N ARG A 44 6.67 7.76 -8.18
CA ARG A 44 6.66 7.44 -6.73
C ARG A 44 6.06 6.07 -6.41
N CYS A 45 6.25 5.12 -7.31
CA CYS A 45 5.86 3.74 -7.09
C CYS A 45 6.86 3.03 -6.19
N PHE A 46 6.34 2.26 -5.23
CA PHE A 46 7.16 1.41 -4.38
C PHE A 46 7.62 0.22 -5.20
N ASN A 47 8.93 0.14 -5.41
CA ASN A 47 9.55 -1.04 -5.99
C ASN A 47 9.74 -2.15 -4.95
N GLN A 48 10.20 -3.30 -5.42
CA GLN A 48 10.47 -4.46 -4.56
C GLN A 48 11.33 -4.13 -3.34
N GLN A 49 12.43 -3.38 -3.51
CA GLN A 49 13.35 -3.05 -2.42
C GLN A 49 12.65 -2.17 -1.37
N GLN A 50 11.89 -1.16 -1.80
CA GLN A 50 11.13 -0.28 -0.90
C GLN A 50 10.01 -1.03 -0.17
N CYS A 51 9.36 -1.99 -0.83
CA CYS A 51 8.39 -2.88 -0.19
C CYS A 51 9.05 -3.72 0.92
N ILE A 52 10.23 -4.30 0.68
CA ILE A 52 10.97 -5.06 1.69
C ILE A 52 11.38 -4.17 2.87
N GLU A 53 11.90 -2.96 2.61
CA GLU A 53 12.25 -2.00 3.65
C GLU A 53 11.03 -1.59 4.48
N PHE A 54 9.88 -1.43 3.83
CA PHE A 54 8.62 -1.15 4.50
C PHE A 54 8.17 -2.34 5.37
N LEU A 55 8.19 -3.56 4.85
CA LEU A 55 7.79 -4.77 5.57
C LEU A 55 8.72 -5.13 6.73
N THR A 56 9.96 -4.66 6.71
CA THR A 56 10.92 -4.83 7.82
C THR A 56 10.88 -3.65 8.81
N SER A 57 10.07 -2.63 8.54
CA SER A 57 9.85 -1.51 9.45
C SER A 57 8.83 -1.85 10.53
N THR A 58 8.77 -1.07 11.60
CA THR A 58 7.80 -1.27 12.69
C THR A 58 6.34 -1.01 12.30
N PHE A 59 6.07 -0.53 11.07
CA PHE A 59 4.72 -0.18 10.62
C PHE A 59 3.93 -1.37 10.10
N ASP A 60 4.62 -2.43 9.68
CA ASP A 60 4.09 -3.69 9.16
C ASP A 60 3.02 -4.31 10.08
N SER A 61 3.30 -4.27 11.37
CA SER A 61 2.59 -4.92 12.46
C SER A 61 1.63 -3.97 13.16
N GLN A 62 1.65 -2.69 12.82
CA GLN A 62 0.79 -1.67 13.45
C GLN A 62 -0.37 -1.26 12.54
N CYS A 63 -0.15 -1.31 11.22
CA CYS A 63 -1.05 -0.79 10.21
C CYS A 63 -2.27 -1.70 9.97
N GLN A 64 -3.47 -1.10 9.98
CA GLN A 64 -4.72 -1.78 9.60
C GLN A 64 -5.21 -1.38 8.21
N VAL A 65 -4.92 -0.14 7.79
CA VAL A 65 -5.32 0.41 6.50
C VAL A 65 -4.10 1.00 5.81
N LEU A 66 -3.66 0.41 4.70
CA LEU A 66 -2.53 0.90 3.91
C LEU A 66 -3.03 1.53 2.60
N SER A 67 -2.57 2.73 2.29
CA SER A 67 -2.67 3.34 0.95
C SER A 67 -1.28 3.40 0.33
N ILE A 68 -1.08 2.77 -0.83
CA ILE A 68 0.25 2.66 -1.47
C ILE A 68 0.12 2.63 -3.00
N VAL A 69 1.16 3.10 -3.70
CA VAL A 69 1.33 2.89 -5.14
C VAL A 69 2.48 1.91 -5.33
N LEU A 70 2.26 0.84 -6.08
CA LEU A 70 3.26 -0.20 -6.34
C LEU A 70 3.71 -0.13 -7.80
N ASP A 71 4.98 -0.45 -8.03
CA ASP A 71 5.44 -0.60 -9.40
C ASP A 71 4.84 -1.87 -10.01
N HIS A 72 4.76 -2.98 -9.27
CA HIS A 72 4.27 -4.26 -9.78
C HIS A 72 3.19 -4.88 -8.88
N ARG A 73 2.11 -5.39 -9.49
CA ARG A 73 1.01 -6.10 -8.80
C ARG A 73 1.43 -7.28 -7.91
N LYS A 74 2.61 -7.87 -8.13
CA LYS A 74 3.11 -9.00 -7.32
C LYS A 74 3.39 -8.59 -5.88
N HIS A 75 3.78 -7.33 -5.65
CA HIS A 75 4.06 -6.82 -4.31
C HIS A 75 2.80 -6.70 -3.44
N ILE A 76 1.60 -6.78 -4.03
CA ILE A 76 0.35 -6.89 -3.29
C ILE A 76 0.35 -8.15 -2.42
N PHE A 77 0.87 -9.28 -2.91
CA PHE A 77 0.98 -10.50 -2.11
C PHE A 77 1.92 -10.33 -0.94
N ASP A 78 3.11 -9.77 -1.20
CA ASP A 78 4.12 -9.56 -0.18
C ASP A 78 3.55 -8.73 0.98
N LEU A 79 2.80 -7.67 0.67
CA LEU A 79 2.14 -6.82 1.67
C LEU A 79 1.08 -7.59 2.48
N ILE A 80 0.22 -8.37 1.84
CA ILE A 80 -0.87 -9.07 2.52
C ILE A 80 -0.34 -10.21 3.39
N GLU A 81 0.68 -10.93 2.92
CA GLU A 81 1.27 -12.06 3.65
C GLU A 81 2.06 -11.59 4.88
N HIS A 82 2.75 -10.46 4.79
CA HIS A 82 3.69 -10.01 5.83
C HIS A 82 3.11 -8.93 6.76
N MET A 83 1.91 -8.41 6.51
CA MET A 83 1.25 -7.44 7.40
C MET A 83 0.06 -8.09 8.13
N PRO A 84 0.29 -8.73 9.30
CA PRO A 84 -0.71 -9.56 9.97
C PRO A 84 -1.94 -8.81 10.48
N ASN A 85 -1.84 -7.48 10.63
CA ASN A 85 -2.93 -6.63 11.11
C ASN A 85 -3.63 -5.85 9.98
N LEU A 86 -3.21 -6.04 8.73
CA LEU A 86 -3.76 -5.35 7.58
C LEU A 86 -5.19 -5.83 7.29
N CYS A 87 -6.17 -4.94 7.45
CA CYS A 87 -7.57 -5.22 7.15
C CYS A 87 -8.01 -4.58 5.82
N THR A 88 -7.32 -3.53 5.38
CA THR A 88 -7.67 -2.83 4.14
C THR A 88 -6.43 -2.38 3.40
N LEU A 89 -6.33 -2.73 2.13
CA LEU A 89 -5.28 -2.26 1.23
C LEU A 89 -5.92 -1.43 0.11
N LYS A 90 -5.51 -0.17 -0.01
CA LYS A 90 -5.83 0.72 -1.12
C LYS A 90 -4.58 0.79 -2.00
N VAL A 91 -4.66 0.27 -3.21
CA VAL A 91 -3.49 0.09 -4.06
C VAL A 91 -3.72 0.60 -5.47
N GLU A 92 -2.69 1.21 -6.02
CA GLU A 92 -2.52 1.57 -7.43
C GLU A 92 -1.27 0.83 -7.95
N CYS A 93 -1.24 0.43 -9.23
CA CYS A 93 -0.12 -0.30 -9.82
C CYS A 93 0.32 0.30 -11.16
N GLU A 94 1.62 0.57 -11.33
CA GLU A 94 2.15 1.28 -12.51
C GLU A 94 2.62 0.34 -13.65
N LEU A 95 3.38 -0.73 -13.39
CA LEU A 95 4.06 -1.54 -14.42
C LEU A 95 3.18 -2.58 -15.15
N ASP A 96 1.88 -2.65 -14.87
CA ASP A 96 0.96 -3.31 -15.81
C ASP A 96 0.76 -2.46 -17.10
N GLN A 97 1.40 -1.29 -17.20
CA GLN A 97 1.43 -0.37 -18.34
C GLN A 97 2.40 -0.79 -19.48
N SER A 98 2.69 -2.07 -19.68
CA SER A 98 3.76 -2.51 -20.59
C SER A 98 3.51 -2.25 -22.09
N ASN A 99 2.43 -1.57 -22.50
CA ASN A 99 2.10 -1.41 -23.92
C ASN A 99 1.17 -0.24 -24.27
N ASN A 100 1.33 0.98 -23.73
CA ASN A 100 0.50 2.17 -24.08
C ASN A 100 -1.04 2.04 -23.86
N ASP A 101 -1.55 0.83 -23.63
CA ASP A 101 -2.87 0.55 -23.14
C ASP A 101 -2.80 0.70 -21.63
N ARG A 102 -3.61 1.61 -21.09
CA ARG A 102 -3.79 1.72 -19.65
C ARG A 102 -4.07 0.31 -19.12
N PRO A 103 -3.42 -0.14 -18.04
CA PRO A 103 -3.74 -1.41 -17.42
C PRO A 103 -5.24 -1.43 -17.21
N ASN A 104 -5.89 -2.41 -17.81
CA ASN A 104 -7.33 -2.52 -17.69
C ASN A 104 -7.58 -2.79 -16.22
N MET A 105 -8.14 -1.82 -15.49
CA MET A 105 -8.35 -1.99 -14.04
C MET A 105 -9.21 -3.22 -13.75
N ASN A 106 -10.03 -3.64 -14.72
CA ASN A 106 -10.73 -4.92 -14.70
C ASN A 106 -9.79 -6.13 -14.70
N GLU A 107 -8.67 -6.12 -15.41
CA GLU A 107 -7.67 -7.20 -15.40
C GLU A 107 -7.01 -7.31 -14.02
N LEU A 108 -6.60 -6.17 -13.43
CA LEU A 108 -6.01 -6.18 -12.09
C LEU A 108 -7.02 -6.65 -11.05
N VAL A 109 -8.28 -6.18 -11.11
CA VAL A 109 -9.36 -6.67 -10.25
C VAL A 109 -9.62 -8.16 -10.45
N GLN A 110 -9.68 -8.67 -11.68
CA GLN A 110 -9.86 -10.09 -11.98
C GLN A 110 -8.70 -10.94 -11.47
N TRP A 111 -7.47 -10.46 -11.70
CA TRP A 111 -6.26 -11.07 -11.17
C TRP A 111 -6.30 -11.13 -9.65
N MET A 112 -6.74 -10.05 -8.99
CA MET A 112 -6.88 -10.05 -7.54
C MET A 112 -7.95 -11.03 -7.07
N VAL A 113 -9.16 -10.98 -7.63
CA VAL A 113 -10.26 -11.90 -7.26
C VAL A 113 -9.85 -13.37 -7.42
N SER A 114 -9.09 -13.70 -8.47
CA SER A 114 -8.62 -15.07 -8.70
C SER A 114 -7.56 -15.56 -7.72
N HIS A 115 -6.71 -14.66 -7.19
CA HIS A 115 -5.60 -15.06 -6.32
C HIS A 115 -5.85 -14.80 -4.82
N PHE A 116 -6.83 -13.97 -4.50
CA PHE A 116 -7.08 -13.48 -3.15
C PHE A 116 -8.41 -13.94 -2.56
N SER A 117 -9.07 -14.98 -3.08
CA SER A 117 -10.24 -15.55 -2.43
C SER A 117 -9.88 -16.02 -1.00
N PRO A 118 -10.54 -15.53 0.07
CA PRO A 118 -11.88 -14.93 0.13
C PRO A 118 -11.95 -13.41 0.36
N PHE A 119 -10.91 -12.63 0.05
CA PHE A 119 -10.89 -11.17 0.19
C PHE A 119 -11.96 -10.50 -0.70
N PHE A 120 -12.54 -9.40 -0.20
CA PHE A 120 -13.48 -8.59 -0.98
C PHE A 120 -12.71 -7.50 -1.73
N VAL A 121 -12.88 -7.44 -3.04
CA VAL A 121 -12.19 -6.50 -3.92
C VAL A 121 -13.21 -5.51 -4.49
N GLU A 122 -12.94 -4.22 -4.33
CA GLU A 122 -13.76 -3.11 -4.82
C GLU A 122 -12.91 -2.20 -5.73
N ASP A 123 -13.35 -2.00 -6.97
CA ASP A 123 -12.77 -1.02 -7.89
C ASP A 123 -13.34 0.38 -7.60
N ILE A 124 -12.48 1.32 -7.25
CA ILE A 124 -12.82 2.74 -7.10
C ILE A 124 -12.44 3.44 -8.41
N SER A 125 -13.17 3.10 -9.48
CA SER A 125 -12.94 3.50 -10.87
C SER A 125 -12.79 5.00 -11.15
N ARG A 126 -13.16 5.87 -10.20
CA ARG A 126 -12.94 7.33 -10.30
C ARG A 126 -11.54 7.78 -9.87
N SER A 127 -10.77 6.92 -9.24
CA SER A 127 -9.50 7.28 -8.59
C SER A 127 -8.34 6.38 -8.99
N GLU A 128 -8.51 5.44 -9.92
CA GLU A 128 -7.48 4.46 -10.31
C GLU A 128 -6.92 3.69 -9.08
N ILE A 129 -7.76 3.50 -8.04
CA ILE A 129 -7.42 2.81 -6.80
C ILE A 129 -8.30 1.57 -6.67
N ILE A 130 -7.66 0.45 -6.35
CA ILE A 130 -8.37 -0.77 -5.95
C ILE A 130 -8.32 -0.89 -4.44
N ARG A 131 -9.46 -1.23 -3.84
CA ARG A 131 -9.57 -1.50 -2.41
C ARG A 131 -9.76 -3.00 -2.18
N LEU A 132 -8.88 -3.59 -1.39
CA LEU A 132 -9.03 -4.94 -0.85
C LEU A 132 -9.44 -4.87 0.61
N TRP A 133 -10.36 -5.75 0.99
CA TRP A 133 -10.69 -6.03 2.37
C TRP A 133 -10.18 -7.41 2.76
N ILE A 134 -9.25 -7.42 3.69
CA ILE A 134 -8.53 -8.60 4.18
C ILE A 134 -9.17 -9.01 5.51
N ARG A 135 -9.46 -10.30 5.66
CA ARG A 135 -10.18 -10.87 6.82
C ARG A 135 -9.24 -11.42 7.86
#